data_AF-A2F4Z0-F1
#
_entry.id   AF-A2F4Z0-F1
#
_cell.length_a   1.000
_cell.length_b   1.000
_cell.length_c   1.000
_cell.angle_alpha   90.00
_cell.angle_beta   90.00
_cell.angle_gamma   90.00
#
_symmetry.space_group_name_H-M   'P 1'
#
loop_
_entity.id
_entity.type
_entity.pdbx_description
1 polymer ?
#
loop_
_entity_poly.entity_id
_entity_poly.type
_entity_poly.pdbx_seq_one_letter_code
_entity_poly.pdbx_strand_id
1 'polypeptide(L)'
;MGKSPLHYAAIYNRKEIAELLISHGAYINQKDYFGRTPIHDAVDKNSKEMAEVLLSHGANINEKDNHGETALNFAAEKIAQ
;
A
#
# COMPACT_ATOMS: atom_id res chain seq x y z
N MET A 1 -0.09 -2.06 15.48
CA MET A 1 -0.58 -0.68 15.20
C MET A 1 -1.66 -0.79 14.13
N GLY A 2 -2.70 0.03 14.16
CA GLY A 2 -3.79 -0.04 13.18
C GLY A 2 -3.42 0.49 11.81
N LYS A 3 -4.38 0.45 10.90
CA LYS A 3 -4.26 1.09 9.59
C LYS A 3 -4.06 2.59 9.76
N SER A 4 -3.03 3.12 9.10
CA SER A 4 -2.76 4.56 9.05
C SER A 4 -3.69 5.26 8.05
N PRO A 5 -3.77 6.60 8.08
CA PRO A 5 -4.49 7.36 7.05
C PRO A 5 -4.06 6.99 5.63
N LEU A 6 -2.77 6.69 5.42
CA LEU A 6 -2.25 6.29 4.11
C LEU A 6 -2.73 4.89 3.67
N HIS A 7 -2.96 3.96 4.62
CA HIS A 7 -3.61 2.69 4.30
C HIS A 7 -5.04 2.91 3.81
N TYR A 8 -5.81 3.75 4.49
CA TYR A 8 -7.18 4.06 4.06
C TYR A 8 -7.20 4.77 2.71
N ALA A 9 -6.30 5.72 2.48
CA ALA A 9 -6.15 6.36 1.17
C ALA A 9 -5.86 5.32 0.08
N ALA A 10 -5.01 4.34 0.38
CA ALA A 10 -4.71 3.25 -0.54
C ALA A 10 -5.92 2.35 -0.82
N ILE A 11 -6.64 1.94 0.22
CA ILE A 11 -7.83 1.07 0.11
C ILE A 11 -8.94 1.70 -0.74
N TYR A 12 -9.13 3.01 -0.59
CA TYR A 12 -10.22 3.76 -1.24
C TYR A 12 -9.76 4.51 -2.50
N ASN A 13 -8.56 4.22 -3.01
CA ASN A 13 -7.96 4.85 -4.18
C ASN A 13 -8.01 6.40 -4.15
N ARG A 14 -7.72 7.00 -2.98
CA ARG A 14 -7.75 8.46 -2.76
C ARG A 14 -6.39 9.09 -3.04
N LYS A 15 -6.04 9.23 -4.31
CA LYS A 15 -4.72 9.70 -4.76
C LYS A 15 -4.31 11.05 -4.15
N GLU A 16 -5.16 12.06 -4.28
CA GLU A 16 -4.83 13.42 -3.83
C GLU A 16 -4.62 13.47 -2.31
N ILE A 17 -5.37 12.64 -1.58
CA ILE A 17 -5.19 12.49 -0.13
C ILE A 17 -3.88 11.75 0.18
N ALA A 18 -3.53 10.72 -0.57
CA ALA A 18 -2.26 10.02 -0.38
C ALA A 18 -1.06 10.96 -0.61
N GLU A 19 -1.06 11.74 -1.68
CA GLU A 19 -0.02 12.74 -1.97
C GLU A 19 0.05 13.82 -0.88
N LEU A 20 -1.11 14.31 -0.41
CA LEU A 20 -1.17 15.24 0.72
C LEU A 20 -0.55 14.65 2.00
N LEU A 21 -0.90 13.40 2.33
CA LEU A 21 -0.36 12.72 3.52
C LEU A 21 1.16 12.52 3.41
N ILE A 22 1.65 12.09 2.25
CA ILE A 22 3.09 11.86 2.01
C ILE A 22 3.86 13.18 2.11
N SER A 23 3.36 14.27 1.50
CA SER A 23 3.99 15.60 1.60
C SER A 23 4.05 16.15 3.03
N HIS A 24 3.17 15.68 3.92
CA HIS A 24 3.16 16.03 5.35
C HIS A 24 3.85 14.98 6.23
N GLY A 25 4.69 14.11 5.65
CA GLY A 25 5.54 13.20 6.40
C GLY A 25 4.89 11.89 6.83
N ALA A 26 3.80 11.46 6.19
CA ALA A 26 3.28 10.12 6.41
C ALA A 26 4.33 9.05 6.11
N TYR A 27 4.50 8.10 7.04
CA TYR A 27 5.43 6.99 6.88
C TYR A 27 4.93 6.03 5.80
N ILE A 28 5.54 6.09 4.61
CA ILE A 28 5.06 5.38 3.43
C ILE A 28 5.06 3.86 3.56
N ASN A 29 5.98 3.31 4.36
CA ASN A 29 6.12 1.88 4.62
C ASN A 29 5.58 1.48 6.01
N GLN A 30 4.71 2.28 6.61
CA GLN A 30 4.10 1.93 7.91
C GLN A 30 3.35 0.61 7.80
N LYS A 31 3.55 -0.28 8.78
CA LYS A 31 2.86 -1.56 8.85
C LYS A 31 1.62 -1.51 9.73
N ASP A 32 0.52 -2.09 9.28
CA ASP A 32 -0.69 -2.32 10.07
C ASP A 32 -0.58 -3.58 10.96
N TYR A 33 -1.70 -4.03 11.55
CA TYR A 33 -1.73 -5.21 12.42
C TYR A 33 -1.38 -6.52 11.71
N PHE A 34 -1.53 -6.57 10.39
CA PHE A 34 -1.21 -7.73 9.55
C PHE A 34 0.20 -7.62 8.95
N GLY A 35 0.97 -6.60 9.32
CA GLY A 35 2.28 -6.35 8.73
C GLY A 35 2.20 -5.73 7.33
N ARG A 36 0.99 -5.42 6.85
CA ARG A 36 0.78 -4.86 5.51
C ARG A 36 1.17 -3.40 5.50
N THR A 37 1.75 -2.97 4.40
CA THR A 37 2.00 -1.55 4.10
C THR A 37 0.93 -1.02 3.16
N PRO A 38 0.82 0.31 2.96
CA PRO A 38 -0.15 0.90 2.02
C PRO A 38 -0.08 0.32 0.60
N ILE A 39 1.09 -0.11 0.13
CA ILE A 39 1.20 -0.73 -1.21
C ILE A 39 0.58 -2.12 -1.28
N HIS A 40 0.57 -2.89 -0.18
CA HIS A 40 -0.19 -4.15 -0.12
C HIS A 40 -1.68 -3.89 -0.30
N ASP A 41 -2.21 -2.88 0.41
CA ASP A 41 -3.62 -2.51 0.33
C ASP A 41 -4.00 -1.99 -1.07
N ALA A 42 -3.17 -1.17 -1.70
CA ALA A 42 -3.41 -0.67 -3.06
C ALA A 42 -3.48 -1.83 -4.08
N VAL A 43 -2.55 -2.78 -4.01
CA VAL A 43 -2.51 -3.94 -4.90
C VAL A 43 -3.68 -4.90 -4.65
N ASP A 44 -4.01 -5.22 -3.39
CA ASP A 44 -5.17 -6.05 -3.06
C ASP A 44 -6.48 -5.46 -3.61
N LYS A 45 -6.57 -4.13 -3.68
CA LYS A 45 -7.72 -3.39 -4.21
C LYS A 45 -7.63 -3.10 -5.71
N ASN A 46 -6.66 -3.70 -6.42
CA ASN A 46 -6.43 -3.49 -7.84
C ASN A 46 -6.34 -2.00 -8.25
N SER A 47 -5.82 -1.17 -7.33
CA SER A 47 -5.72 0.27 -7.52
C SER A 47 -4.35 0.61 -8.12
N LYS A 48 -4.23 0.42 -9.43
CA LYS A 48 -2.97 0.59 -10.17
C LYS A 48 -2.39 1.99 -9.98
N GLU A 49 -3.20 3.03 -10.15
CA GLU A 49 -2.77 4.43 -10.05
C GLU A 49 -2.24 4.75 -8.65
N MET A 50 -2.87 4.19 -7.61
CA MET A 50 -2.41 4.34 -6.24
C MET A 50 -1.09 3.63 -5.98
N ALA A 51 -0.92 2.42 -6.52
CA ALA A 51 0.36 1.71 -6.42
C ALA A 51 1.49 2.50 -7.10
N GLU A 52 1.24 3.11 -8.26
CA GLU A 52 2.18 4.01 -8.94
C GLU A 52 2.55 5.24 -8.09
N VAL A 53 1.56 5.86 -7.43
CA VAL A 53 1.80 7.00 -6.51
C VAL A 53 2.68 6.58 -5.34
N LEU A 54 2.38 5.45 -4.70
CA LEU A 54 3.18 4.96 -3.58
C LEU A 54 4.61 4.61 -4.01
N LEU A 55 4.79 3.96 -5.17
CA LEU A 55 6.11 3.61 -5.72
C LEU A 55 6.93 4.84 -6.08
N SER A 56 6.31 5.84 -6.72
CA SER A 56 7.00 7.08 -7.09
C SER A 56 7.47 7.89 -5.88
N HIS A 57 6.86 7.67 -4.70
CA HIS A 57 7.27 8.28 -3.44
C HIS A 57 8.15 7.36 -2.55
N GLY A 58 8.63 6.24 -3.09
CA GLY A 58 9.60 5.39 -2.41
C GLY A 58 9.03 4.29 -1.52
N ALA A 59 7.78 3.84 -1.77
CA ALA A 59 7.26 2.65 -1.13
C ALA A 59 8.13 1.43 -1.47
N ASN A 60 8.49 0.64 -0.47
CA ASN A 60 9.27 -0.58 -0.66
C ASN A 60 8.33 -1.73 -1.06
N ILE A 61 8.36 -2.11 -2.34
CA ILE A 61 7.54 -3.20 -2.88
C ILE A 61 7.92 -4.58 -2.31
N ASN A 62 9.13 -4.71 -1.74
CA ASN A 62 9.65 -5.96 -1.18
C ASN A 62 9.35 -6.11 0.32
N GLU A 63 8.62 -5.17 0.94
CA GLU A 63 8.13 -5.37 2.31
C GLU A 63 7.28 -6.63 2.38
N LYS A 64 7.52 -7.42 3.42
CA LYS A 64 6.74 -8.61 3.73
C LYS A 64 5.73 -8.31 4.82
N ASP A 65 4.51 -8.79 4.64
CA ASP A 65 3.49 -8.85 5.67
C ASP A 65 3.79 -9.96 6.70
N ASN A 66 2.89 -10.16 7.66
CA ASN A 66 3.07 -11.17 8.71
C ASN A 66 3.02 -12.62 8.19
N HIS A 67 2.55 -12.86 6.97
CA HIS A 67 2.54 -14.17 6.31
C HIS A 67 3.77 -14.35 5.41
N GLY A 68 4.65 -13.36 5.33
CA GLY A 68 5.83 -13.40 4.47
C GLY A 68 5.54 -13.01 3.02
N GLU A 69 4.34 -12.49 2.75
CA GLU A 69 3.90 -12.11 1.41
C GLU A 69 4.26 -10.67 1.09
N THR A 70 4.64 -10.41 -0.16
CA THR A 70 4.88 -9.06 -0.68
C THR A 70 3.66 -8.56 -1.46
N ALA A 71 3.62 -7.26 -1.77
CA ALA A 71 2.59 -6.72 -2.66
C ALA A 71 2.55 -7.44 -4.03
N LEU A 72 3.68 -7.95 -4.53
CA LEU A 72 3.72 -8.72 -5.78
C LEU A 72 3.07 -10.11 -5.66
N ASN A 73 3.16 -10.76 -4.49
CA ASN A 73 2.44 -12.02 -4.23
C ASN A 73 0.94 -11.81 -4.41
N PHE A 74 0.40 -10.73 -3.84
CA PHE A 74 -1.02 -10.37 -3.94
C PHE A 74 -1.42 -10.11 -5.40
N ALA A 75 -0.59 -9.41 -6.17
CA ALA A 75 -0.87 -9.16 -7.59
C ALA A 75 -0.96 -10.48 -8.39
N ALA A 76 -0.03 -11.40 -8.15
CA ALA A 76 0.00 -12.69 -8.83
C ALA A 76 -1.23 -13.55 -8.53
N GLU A 77 -1.71 -13.56 -7.27
CA GLU A 77 -2.93 -14.28 -6.89
C GLU A 77 -4.18 -13.75 -7.58
N LYS A 78 -4.29 -12.44 -7.78
CA LYS A 78 -5.46 -11.82 -8.43
C LYS A 78 -5.52 -12.08 -9.94
N ILE A 79 -4.40 -12.35 -10.60
CA ILE A 79 -4.37 -12.71 -12.02
C ILE A 79 -4.83 -14.16 -12.24
N ALA A 80 -4.76 -14.99 -11.20
CA ALA A 80 -5.14 -16.41 -11.24
C ALA A 80 -6.63 -16.68 -10.93
N GLN A 81 -7.43 -15.64 -10.68
CA GLN A 81 -8.87 -15.70 -10.42
C GLN A 81 -9.65 -14.99 -11.52
#